data_AF-A0A497JNP3-F1
#
_entry.id   AF-A0A497JNP3-F1
#
_cell.length_a   1.000
_cell.length_b   1.000
_cell.length_c   1.000
_cell.angle_alpha   90.00
_cell.angle_beta   90.00
_cell.angle_gamma   90.00
#
_symmetry.space_group_name_H-M   'P 1'
#
loop_
_entity.id
_entity.type
_entity.pdbx_description
1 polymer ?
#
loop_
_entity_poly.entity_id
_entity_poly.type
_entity_poly.pdbx_seq_one_letter_code
_entity_poly.pdbx_strand_id
1 'polypeptide(L)'
;MLKERILRMWTYFRRGHNTYLVFLLSFANFIVIQYRLLVEYIPVMKVFFSSLIAFAIAFFFIYIPLATLIGWYDYKRFAVPVEAAIGARASPWVRDLAKALMLMAQGKNDDAVKILEKWTRGL
;
A
#
# COMPACT_ATOMS: atom_id res chain seq x y z
N MET A 1 -20.76 0.69 -19.79
CA MET A 1 -20.66 2.17 -19.74
C MET A 1 -20.99 2.79 -18.37
N LEU A 2 -22.25 2.91 -17.92
CA LEU A 2 -22.56 3.57 -16.63
C LEU A 2 -22.04 2.77 -15.42
N LYS A 3 -22.25 1.44 -15.40
CA LYS A 3 -21.74 0.54 -14.36
C LYS A 3 -20.23 0.65 -14.19
N GLU A 4 -19.47 0.68 -15.29
CA GLU A 4 -18.01 0.82 -15.24
C GLU A 4 -17.58 2.20 -14.70
N ARG A 5 -18.28 3.28 -15.07
CA ARG A 5 -18.02 4.63 -14.54
C ARG A 5 -18.26 4.69 -13.03
N ILE A 6 -19.35 4.10 -12.54
CA ILE A 6 -19.65 4.03 -11.11
C ILE A 6 -18.62 3.19 -10.37
N LEU A 7 -18.26 2.01 -10.89
CA LEU A 7 -17.24 1.17 -10.28
C LEU A 7 -15.86 1.85 -10.24
N ARG A 8 -15.52 2.61 -11.28
CA ARG A 8 -14.30 3.41 -11.33
C ARG A 8 -14.31 4.52 -10.29
N MET A 9 -15.40 5.28 -10.20
CA MET A 9 -15.57 6.32 -9.18
C MET A 9 -15.52 5.75 -7.76
N TRP A 10 -16.15 4.60 -7.53
CA TRP A 10 -16.06 3.88 -6.27
C TRP A 10 -14.63 3.44 -5.94
N THR A 11 -13.88 2.98 -6.94
CA THR A 11 -12.46 2.61 -6.77
C THR A 11 -11.62 3.84 -6.40
N TYR A 12 -11.86 4.98 -7.04
CA TYR A 12 -11.18 6.24 -6.72
C TYR A 12 -11.51 6.72 -5.31
N PHE A 13 -12.79 6.71 -4.94
CA PHE A 13 -13.25 7.06 -3.60
C PHE A 13 -12.59 6.17 -2.54
N ARG A 14 -12.67 4.85 -2.70
CA ARG A 14 -12.10 3.89 -1.75
C ARG A 14 -10.59 4.08 -1.63
N ARG A 15 -9.88 4.33 -2.74
CA ARG A 15 -8.45 4.56 -2.70
C ARG A 15 -8.10 5.86 -1.99
N GLY A 16 -8.79 6.95 -2.26
CA GLY A 16 -8.59 8.23 -1.57
C GLY A 16 -8.90 8.15 -0.08
N HIS A 17 -10.04 7.55 0.27
CA HIS A 17 -10.48 7.38 1.64
C HIS A 17 -9.51 6.50 2.44
N ASN A 18 -9.19 5.29 1.95
CA ASN A 18 -8.37 4.35 2.71
C ASN A 18 -6.90 4.78 2.79
N THR A 19 -6.34 5.35 1.73
CA THR A 19 -4.90 5.66 1.68
C THR A 19 -4.58 6.94 2.43
N TYR A 20 -5.45 7.95 2.40
CA TYR A 20 -5.14 9.28 2.93
C TYR A 20 -6.01 9.67 4.12
N LEU A 21 -7.35 9.57 3.97
CA LEU A 21 -8.26 10.06 5.01
C LEU A 21 -8.23 9.16 6.26
N VAL A 22 -8.36 7.84 6.08
CA VAL A 22 -8.29 6.87 7.17
C VAL A 22 -6.90 6.87 7.80
N PHE A 23 -5.84 7.01 7.00
CA PHE A 23 -4.48 7.11 7.50
C PHE A 23 -4.32 8.28 8.47
N LEU A 24 -4.72 9.50 8.06
CA LEU A 24 -4.63 10.68 8.91
C LEU A 24 -5.55 10.58 10.13
N LEU A 25 -6.80 10.13 9.93
CA LEU A 25 -7.77 9.95 11.00
C LEU A 25 -7.30 8.94 12.04
N SER A 26 -6.60 7.88 11.61
CA SER A 26 -6.05 6.87 12.51
C SER A 26 -4.98 7.46 13.41
N PHE A 27 -4.10 8.32 12.91
CA PHE A 27 -3.14 9.02 13.77
C PHE A 27 -3.82 9.98 14.73
N ALA A 28 -4.77 10.78 14.23
CA ALA A 28 -5.50 11.71 15.08
C ALA A 28 -6.19 10.98 16.24
N ASN A 29 -6.92 9.90 15.94
CA ASN A 29 -7.58 9.07 16.95
C ASN A 29 -6.57 8.41 17.89
N PHE A 30 -5.51 7.80 17.36
CA PHE A 30 -4.49 7.16 18.17
C PHE A 30 -3.84 8.15 19.14
N ILE A 31 -3.41 9.32 18.65
CA ILE A 31 -2.77 10.36 19.46
C ILE A 31 -3.74 10.84 20.56
N VAL A 32 -5.00 11.14 20.21
CA VAL A 32 -5.98 11.62 21.19
C VAL A 32 -6.27 10.54 22.25
N ILE A 33 -6.54 9.32 21.83
CA ILE A 33 -6.86 8.21 22.74
C ILE A 33 -5.67 7.89 23.65
N GLN A 34 -4.47 7.75 23.09
CA GLN A 34 -3.27 7.46 23.89
C GLN A 34 -2.94 8.61 24.83
N TYR A 35 -3.08 9.86 24.39
CA TYR A 35 -2.85 10.98 25.28
C TYR A 35 -3.84 10.99 26.45
N ARG A 36 -5.13 10.87 26.16
CA ARG A 36 -6.20 10.93 27.18
C ARG A 36 -6.19 9.72 28.12
N LEU A 37 -5.96 8.51 27.60
CA LEU A 37 -6.09 7.28 28.40
C LEU A 37 -4.77 6.80 28.99
N LEU A 38 -3.62 7.13 28.39
CA LEU A 38 -2.31 6.66 28.85
C LEU A 38 -1.51 7.80 29.48
N VAL A 39 -1.30 8.89 28.74
CA VAL A 39 -0.40 9.98 29.18
C VAL A 39 -0.97 10.72 30.38
N GLU A 40 -2.26 11.05 30.36
CA GLU A 40 -2.90 11.77 31.48
C GLU A 40 -3.01 10.93 32.75
N TYR A 41 -3.07 9.60 32.62
CA TYR A 41 -3.23 8.66 33.75
C TYR A 41 -1.90 8.18 34.34
N ILE A 42 -0.80 8.16 33.57
CA ILE A 42 0.52 7.74 34.05
C ILE A 42 1.34 8.97 34.46
N PRO A 43 1.65 9.17 35.77
CA PRO A 43 2.32 10.38 36.25
C PRO A 43 3.65 10.68 35.56
N VAL A 44 4.45 9.65 35.30
CA VAL A 44 5.74 9.77 34.61
C VAL A 44 5.57 10.35 33.20
N MET A 45 4.57 9.87 32.44
CA MET A 45 4.32 10.35 31.08
C MET A 45 3.83 11.80 31.07
N LYS A 46 3.03 12.19 32.05
CA LYS A 46 2.51 13.56 32.20
C LYS A 46 3.61 14.60 32.45
N VAL A 47 4.72 14.21 33.09
CA VAL A 47 5.89 15.06 33.27
C VAL A 47 6.59 15.33 31.94
N PHE A 48 6.74 14.32 31.09
CA PHE A 48 7.38 14.45 29.78
C PHE A 48 6.49 15.12 28.73
N PHE A 49 5.18 14.92 28.82
CA PHE A 49 4.21 15.39 27.83
C PHE A 49 3.12 16.23 28.47
N SER A 50 3.42 17.50 28.72
CA SER A 50 2.51 18.44 29.37
C SER A 50 1.35 18.90 28.49
N SER A 51 1.41 18.65 27.17
CA SER A 51 0.33 18.96 26.23
C SER A 51 0.18 17.90 25.15
N LEU A 52 -1.04 17.80 24.61
CA LEU A 52 -1.36 16.90 23.50
C LEU A 52 -0.52 17.22 22.25
N ILE A 53 -0.26 18.50 22.00
CA ILE A 53 0.56 18.94 20.87
C ILE A 53 2.02 18.48 21.04
N ALA A 54 2.59 18.61 22.25
CA ALA A 54 3.94 18.14 22.53
C ALA A 54 4.06 16.62 22.34
N PHE A 55 3.07 15.85 22.83
CA PHE A 55 3.01 14.41 22.60
C PHE A 55 2.90 14.06 21.11
N ALA A 56 2.03 14.74 20.36
CA ALA A 56 1.84 14.51 18.93
C ALA A 56 3.13 14.74 18.14
N ILE A 57 3.84 15.84 18.42
CA ILE A 57 5.12 16.16 17.78
C ILE A 57 6.15 15.06 18.06
N ALA A 58 6.34 14.71 19.33
CA ALA A 58 7.29 13.66 19.72
C ALA A 58 6.93 12.30 19.10
N PHE A 59 5.64 11.96 19.07
CA PHE A 59 5.14 10.76 18.41
C PHE A 59 5.53 10.73 16.94
N PHE A 60 5.30 11.78 16.16
CA PHE A 60 5.67 11.79 14.73
C PHE A 60 7.17 11.71 14.50
N PHE A 61 7.99 12.38 15.32
CA PHE A 61 9.45 12.32 15.23
C PHE A 61 10.02 10.91 15.46
N ILE A 62 9.36 10.08 16.26
CA ILE A 62 9.79 8.70 16.53
C ILE A 62 9.13 7.72 15.55
N TYR A 63 7.82 7.86 15.36
CA TYR A 63 7.02 6.93 14.59
C TYR A 63 7.38 6.96 13.10
N ILE A 64 7.56 8.14 12.48
CA ILE A 64 7.83 8.23 11.04
C ILE A 64 9.16 7.55 10.68
N PRO A 65 10.30 7.85 11.35
CA PRO A 65 11.55 7.14 11.06
C PRO A 65 11.46 5.65 11.32
N LEU A 66 10.87 5.24 12.45
CA LEU A 66 10.75 3.82 12.78
C LEU A 66 9.90 3.06 11.75
N ALA A 67 8.74 3.59 11.39
CA ALA A 67 7.87 3.00 10.37
C ALA A 67 8.56 2.96 9.00
N THR A 68 9.34 3.99 8.66
CA THR A 68 10.10 4.03 7.40
C THR A 68 11.21 2.98 7.39
N LEU A 69 11.93 2.79 8.50
CA LEU A 69 12.98 1.76 8.62
C LEU A 69 12.39 0.35 8.55
N ILE A 70 11.31 0.09 9.28
CA ILE A 70 10.60 -1.19 9.24
C ILE A 70 10.09 -1.47 7.82
N GLY A 71 9.43 -0.49 7.21
CA GLY A 71 8.91 -0.60 5.84
C GLY A 71 10.02 -0.83 4.81
N TRP A 72 11.12 -0.07 4.89
CA TRP A 72 12.27 -0.26 4.01
C TRP A 72 12.85 -1.68 4.12
N TYR A 73 12.98 -2.18 5.35
CA TYR A 73 13.51 -3.51 5.57
C TYR A 73 12.53 -4.60 5.07
N ASP A 74 11.23 -4.42 5.28
CA ASP A 74 10.19 -5.33 4.76
C ASP A 74 10.21 -5.39 3.23
N TYR A 75 10.26 -4.23 2.57
CA TYR A 75 10.41 -4.12 1.11
C TYR A 75 11.65 -4.84 0.58
N LYS A 76 12.75 -4.86 1.34
CA LYS A 76 14.01 -5.44 0.89
C LYS A 76 14.14 -6.92 1.20
N ARG A 77 13.58 -7.40 2.32
CA ARG A 77 13.96 -8.70 2.90
C ARG A 77 12.81 -9.55 3.47
N PHE A 78 11.62 -9.01 3.68
CA PHE A 78 10.54 -9.78 4.31
C PHE A 78 9.42 -10.11 3.33
N ALA A 79 8.19 -9.67 3.62
CA ALA A 79 6.99 -10.20 3.00
C ALA A 79 6.80 -9.65 1.58
N VAL A 80 7.13 -8.37 1.36
CA VAL A 80 6.86 -7.69 0.09
C VAL A 80 7.46 -8.39 -1.14
N PRO A 81 8.75 -8.83 -1.17
CA PRO A 81 9.28 -9.56 -2.31
C PRO A 81 8.55 -10.89 -2.57
N VAL A 82 8.15 -11.59 -1.50
CA VAL A 82 7.44 -12.86 -1.58
C VAL A 82 6.04 -12.65 -2.12
N GLU A 83 5.30 -11.68 -1.58
CA GLU A 83 3.96 -11.30 -2.03
C GLU A 83 3.98 -10.82 -3.48
N ALA A 84 4.95 -9.99 -3.87
CA ALA A 84 5.11 -9.54 -5.24
C ALA A 84 5.33 -10.72 -6.19
N ALA A 85 6.18 -11.68 -5.81
CA ALA A 85 6.44 -12.87 -6.61
C ALA A 85 5.20 -13.79 -6.70
N ILE A 86 4.45 -13.95 -5.61
CA ILE A 86 3.18 -14.71 -5.60
C ILE A 86 2.15 -14.03 -6.49
N GLY A 87 1.95 -12.72 -6.34
CA GLY A 87 1.01 -11.94 -7.16
C GLY A 87 1.35 -11.96 -8.64
N ALA A 88 2.64 -11.84 -8.98
CA ALA A 88 3.13 -11.98 -10.35
C ALA A 88 2.81 -13.37 -10.94
N ARG A 89 2.99 -14.45 -10.16
CA ARG A 89 2.67 -15.82 -10.60
C ARG A 89 1.17 -16.08 -10.70
N ALA A 90 0.38 -15.49 -9.81
CA ALA A 90 -1.08 -15.65 -9.79
C ALA A 90 -1.77 -14.90 -10.95
N SER A 91 -1.18 -13.81 -11.44
CA SER A 91 -1.76 -13.01 -12.51
C SER A 91 -1.67 -13.70 -13.88
N PRO A 92 -2.80 -14.00 -14.54
CA PRO A 92 -2.79 -14.56 -15.89
C PRO A 92 -2.10 -13.62 -16.90
N TRP A 93 -2.29 -12.30 -16.73
CA TRP A 93 -1.69 -11.28 -17.58
C TRP A 93 -0.15 -11.31 -17.52
N VAL A 94 0.43 -11.36 -16.31
CA VAL A 94 1.90 -11.42 -16.14
C VAL A 94 2.45 -12.72 -16.72
N ARG A 95 1.78 -13.85 -16.48
CA ARG A 95 2.18 -15.15 -17.02
C ARG A 95 2.19 -15.16 -18.55
N ASP A 96 1.15 -14.64 -19.17
CA ASP A 96 1.02 -14.61 -20.62
C ASP A 96 2.03 -13.64 -21.25
N LEU A 97 2.29 -12.50 -20.62
CA LEU A 97 3.34 -11.56 -21.03
C LEU A 97 4.73 -12.22 -21.00
N ALA A 98 5.06 -12.91 -19.90
CA ALA A 98 6.32 -13.63 -19.77
C ALA A 98 6.46 -14.73 -20.83
N LYS A 99 5.39 -15.48 -21.11
CA LYS A 99 5.37 -16.51 -22.16
C LYS A 99 5.55 -15.91 -23.56
N ALA A 100 4.90 -14.78 -23.85
CA ALA A 100 5.07 -14.07 -25.12
C ALA A 100 6.52 -13.58 -25.30
N LEU A 101 7.15 -13.03 -24.26
CA LEU A 101 8.56 -12.63 -24.28
C LEU A 101 9.49 -13.81 -24.59
N MET A 102 9.26 -14.98 -23.97
CA MET A 102 10.02 -16.19 -24.27
C MET A 102 9.86 -16.65 -25.73
N LEU A 103 8.63 -16.60 -26.27
CA LEU A 103 8.37 -16.98 -27.66
C LEU A 103 9.07 -16.04 -28.64
N MET A 104 9.05 -14.73 -28.38
CA MET A 104 9.80 -13.77 -29.19
C MET A 104 11.31 -14.03 -29.16
N ALA A 105 11.88 -14.34 -27.99
CA ALA A 105 13.30 -14.70 -27.87
C ALA A 105 13.67 -15.99 -28.63
N GLN A 106 12.70 -16.89 -28.84
CA GLN A 106 12.86 -18.11 -29.65
C GLN A 106 12.59 -17.89 -31.14
N GLY A 107 12.29 -16.66 -31.57
CA GLY A 107 11.90 -16.33 -32.95
C GLY A 107 10.48 -16.74 -33.33
N LYS A 108 9.66 -17.19 -32.38
CA LYS A 108 8.26 -17.63 -32.58
C LYS A 108 7.28 -16.47 -32.38
N ASN A 109 7.46 -15.41 -33.18
CA ASN A 109 6.71 -14.16 -33.00
C ASN A 109 5.21 -14.33 -33.22
N ASP A 110 4.78 -15.18 -34.16
CA ASP A 110 3.35 -15.40 -34.44
C ASP A 110 2.60 -15.98 -33.23
N ASP A 111 3.23 -16.89 -32.47
CA ASP A 111 2.64 -17.47 -31.27
C ASP A 111 2.60 -16.44 -30.12
N ALA A 112 3.61 -15.57 -30.02
CA ALA A 112 3.61 -14.47 -29.07
C ALA A 112 2.46 -13.49 -29.34
N VAL A 113 2.24 -13.13 -30.61
CA VAL A 113 1.15 -12.24 -31.02
C VAL A 113 -0.20 -12.83 -30.65
N LYS A 114 -0.47 -14.11 -30.96
CA LYS A 114 -1.73 -14.79 -30.59
C LYS A 114 -2.01 -14.75 -29.09
N ILE A 115 -0.98 -14.93 -28.27
CA ILE A 115 -1.12 -14.90 -26.80
C ILE A 115 -1.49 -13.50 -26.31
N LEU A 116 -0.87 -12.45 -26.87
CA LEU A 116 -1.11 -11.07 -26.48
C LEU A 116 -2.41 -10.51 -27.03
N GLU A 117 -2.89 -11.01 -28.18
CA GLU A 117 -4.10 -10.54 -28.85
C GLU A 117 -5.32 -10.52 -27.92
N LYS A 118 -5.47 -11.52 -27.04
CA LYS A 118 -6.58 -11.59 -26.08
C LYS A 118 -6.59 -10.43 -25.07
N TRP A 119 -5.45 -9.81 -24.83
CA TRP A 119 -5.29 -8.67 -23.92
C TRP A 119 -5.36 -7.33 -24.64
N THR A 120 -5.12 -7.30 -25.95
CA THR A 120 -5.13 -6.08 -26.77
C THR A 120 -6.46 -5.84 -27.48
N ARG A 121 -7.36 -6.82 -27.52
CA ARG A 121 -8.73 -6.64 -28.06
C ARG A 121 -9.49 -5.58 -27.25
N GLY A 122 -9.60 -4.38 -27.82
CA GLY A 122 -10.33 -3.25 -27.22
C GLY A 122 -9.48 -2.20 -26.51
N LEU A 123 -8.14 -2.28 -26.64
CA LEU A 123 -7.28 -1.08 -26.57
C LEU A 123 -7.48 -0.24 -27.85
#